data_AF-A0A3D1ZV23-F1
#
_entry.id   AF-A0A3D1ZV23-F1
#
_cell.length_a   1.000
_cell.length_b   1.000
_cell.length_c   1.000
_cell.angle_alpha   90.00
_cell.angle_beta   90.00
_cell.angle_gamma   90.00
#
_symmetry.space_group_name_H-M   'P 1'
#
loop_
_entity.id
_entity.type
_entity.pdbx_description
1 polymer ?
#
loop_
_entity_poly.entity_id
_entity_poly.type
_entity_poly.pdbx_seq_one_letter_code
_entity_poly.pdbx_strand_id
1 'polypeptide(L)'
;MTTTKPIRYAFLQIQNYSMVTFSSAVAALRGANYTSGKNLYEWEVITMDGNPVTASVGFEVGPTKHIDDLNFNGLEALIVCGGTYVDRAYDKHTLSFLRKAASAKVKIGSTCTGSYLLAAAGLLDGYQCTIHWENLAGMREEFPNILMSSNLFAVDRDRFTCSGGNSSLDMMLQIIAQQQGPELAAAVSEMFIMERIRDHHDTQRIPLRLHLGNSQPKLIEAVALMEANLEETISLDDLAQYVGVSRRQLERLFQKHLKCVPSRYYLELRLNRARQLLLQTNLSIIDVSLACGFVSAPHFSKCYRDFFGIPPREERRRFAPGNGIKQESPEQDPFATEPNVN
;
A
#
# COMPACT_ATOMS: atom_id res chain seq x y z
N MET A 1 27.07 0.29 34.26
CA MET A 1 25.96 0.18 33.27
C MET A 1 26.57 0.38 31.89
N THR A 2 26.65 -0.65 31.08
CA THR A 2 27.13 -0.54 29.69
C THR A 2 26.11 0.26 28.89
N THR A 3 26.45 1.50 28.54
CA THR A 3 25.66 2.34 27.64
C THR A 3 25.77 1.77 26.23
N THR A 4 24.80 0.92 25.87
CA THR A 4 24.60 0.48 24.48
C THR A 4 24.34 1.71 23.61
N LYS A 5 25.07 1.81 22.49
CA LYS A 5 24.85 2.87 21.51
C LYS A 5 23.42 2.77 20.95
N PRO A 6 22.75 3.90 20.69
CA PRO A 6 21.41 3.90 20.11
C PRO A 6 21.42 3.29 18.70
N ILE A 7 20.33 2.61 18.37
CA ILE A 7 20.08 2.03 17.05
C ILE A 7 19.64 3.17 16.12
N ARG A 8 20.38 3.39 15.03
CA ARG A 8 20.18 4.52 14.13
C ARG A 8 19.32 4.15 12.92
N TYR A 9 18.31 4.96 12.64
CA TYR A 9 17.46 4.87 11.44
C TYR A 9 17.60 6.13 10.57
N ALA A 10 17.46 5.99 9.26
CA ALA A 10 17.35 7.12 8.34
C ALA A 10 16.02 7.02 7.58
N PHE A 11 15.34 8.16 7.41
CA PHE A 11 14.10 8.26 6.67
C PHE A 11 14.32 9.14 5.43
N LEU A 12 14.33 8.53 4.25
CA LEU A 12 14.41 9.23 2.97
C LEU A 12 13.03 9.72 2.55
N GLN A 13 12.82 11.03 2.62
CA GLN A 13 11.58 11.66 2.18
C GLN A 13 11.59 11.88 0.67
N ILE A 14 10.58 11.32 0.00
CA ILE A 14 10.33 11.49 -1.43
C ILE A 14 9.21 12.52 -1.62
N GLN A 15 9.22 13.26 -2.73
CA GLN A 15 8.19 14.25 -3.01
C GLN A 15 6.78 13.66 -2.86
N ASN A 16 5.91 14.37 -2.15
CA ASN A 16 4.55 13.95 -1.81
C ASN A 16 4.47 12.67 -0.95
N TYR A 17 5.45 12.41 -0.09
CA TYR A 17 5.38 11.29 0.85
C TYR A 17 4.16 11.37 1.78
N SER A 18 3.72 10.21 2.27
CA SER A 18 2.63 10.11 3.23
C SER A 18 3.11 10.48 4.63
N MET A 19 2.73 11.68 5.10
CA MET A 19 3.12 12.19 6.41
C MET A 19 2.70 11.24 7.54
N VAL A 20 1.49 10.67 7.50
CA VAL A 20 1.01 9.75 8.54
C VAL A 20 1.92 8.52 8.67
N THR A 21 2.38 7.95 7.55
CA THR A 21 3.23 6.74 7.63
C THR A 21 4.63 7.05 8.15
N PHE A 22 5.19 8.19 7.75
CA PHE A 22 6.47 8.67 8.26
C PHE A 22 6.36 8.98 9.77
N SER A 23 5.36 9.77 10.16
CA SER A 23 5.20 10.20 11.55
C SER A 23 4.90 9.02 12.46
N SER A 24 4.08 8.06 12.05
CA SER A 24 3.81 6.83 12.79
C SER A 24 5.08 5.97 13.02
N ALA A 25 5.93 5.81 12.00
CA ALA A 25 7.18 5.07 12.15
C ALA A 25 8.14 5.75 13.14
N VAL A 26 8.32 7.07 13.01
CA VAL A 26 9.15 7.86 13.94
C VAL A 26 8.55 7.87 15.34
N ALA A 27 7.23 7.97 15.45
CA ALA A 27 6.52 7.98 16.73
C ALA A 27 6.72 6.65 17.48
N ALA A 28 6.78 5.51 16.79
CA ALA A 28 7.09 4.22 17.41
C ALA A 28 8.48 4.23 18.09
N LEU A 29 9.51 4.70 17.35
CA LEU A 29 10.88 4.83 17.88
C LEU A 29 10.96 5.80 19.06
N ARG A 30 10.31 6.96 18.93
CA ARG A 30 10.20 7.96 20.00
C ARG A 30 9.46 7.40 21.22
N GLY A 31 8.39 6.64 21.00
CA GLY A 31 7.61 5.99 22.03
C GLY A 31 8.46 4.99 22.81
N ALA A 32 9.25 4.17 22.14
CA ALA A 32 10.16 3.23 22.80
C ALA A 32 11.21 3.93 23.66
N ASN A 33 11.78 5.05 23.19
CA ASN A 33 12.69 5.86 24.01
C ASN A 33 11.99 6.43 25.25
N TYR A 34 10.78 6.97 25.07
CA TYR A 34 9.99 7.57 26.14
C TYR A 34 9.60 6.54 27.21
N THR A 35 9.00 5.43 26.80
CA THR A 35 8.49 4.39 27.70
C THR A 35 9.61 3.65 28.43
N SER A 36 10.78 3.48 27.78
CA SER A 36 11.94 2.84 28.43
C SER A 36 12.77 3.78 29.31
N GLY A 37 12.60 5.10 29.17
CA GLY A 37 13.46 6.10 29.81
C GLY A 37 14.92 6.09 29.32
N LYS A 38 15.19 5.49 28.15
CA LYS A 38 16.54 5.33 27.58
C LYS A 38 16.59 5.86 26.14
N ASN A 39 17.76 6.31 25.71
CA ASN A 39 18.00 6.63 24.30
C ASN A 39 18.33 5.34 23.52
N LEU A 40 17.30 4.55 23.19
CA LEU A 40 17.45 3.27 22.47
C LEU A 40 17.58 3.50 20.96
N TYR A 41 16.90 4.52 20.44
CA TYR A 41 16.78 4.80 19.01
C TYR A 41 17.13 6.24 18.69
N GLU A 42 17.83 6.44 17.57
CA GLU A 42 18.05 7.74 16.95
C GLU A 42 17.60 7.69 15.49
N TRP A 43 17.13 8.81 14.97
CA TRP A 43 16.72 8.89 13.58
C TRP A 43 17.15 10.20 12.91
N GLU A 44 17.38 10.11 11.62
CA GLU A 44 17.71 11.23 10.75
C GLU A 44 16.70 11.31 9.61
N VAL A 45 16.23 12.51 9.29
CA VAL A 45 15.44 12.76 8.09
C VAL A 45 16.40 13.21 7.00
N ILE A 46 16.40 12.50 5.88
CA ILE A 46 17.25 12.82 4.74
C ILE A 46 16.42 13.08 3.49
N THR A 47 16.95 13.94 2.63
CA THR A 47 16.41 14.26 1.31
C THR A 47 17.55 14.29 0.31
N MET A 48 17.21 14.14 -0.97
CA MET A 48 18.21 14.03 -2.04
C MET A 48 19.18 15.23 -2.09
N ASP A 49 18.68 16.42 -1.75
CA ASP A 49 19.41 17.70 -1.80
C ASP A 49 19.57 18.36 -0.42
N GLY A 50 19.12 17.71 0.65
CA GLY A 50 19.14 18.24 2.01
C GLY A 50 18.06 19.27 2.34
N ASN A 51 17.27 19.71 1.37
CA ASN A 51 16.14 20.63 1.62
C ASN A 51 14.90 19.85 2.05
N PRO A 52 14.01 20.43 2.89
CA PRO A 52 12.74 19.81 3.22
C PRO A 52 11.90 19.51 1.98
N VAL A 53 11.17 18.39 2.04
CA VAL A 53 10.27 17.94 0.96
C VAL A 53 8.83 18.04 1.44
N THR A 54 7.94 18.51 0.57
CA THR A 54 6.52 18.63 0.88
C THR A 54 5.84 17.27 0.87
N ALA A 55 5.19 16.91 1.99
CA ALA A 55 4.34 15.74 2.11
C ALA A 55 3.04 15.90 1.28
N SER A 56 2.33 14.80 1.04
CA SER A 56 1.06 14.81 0.28
C SER A 56 -0.04 15.71 0.88
N VAL A 57 0.11 16.06 2.16
CA VAL A 57 -0.81 16.94 2.92
C VAL A 57 -0.38 18.41 2.92
N GLY A 58 0.71 18.77 2.22
CA GLY A 58 1.18 20.14 2.06
C GLY A 58 2.14 20.63 3.15
N PHE A 59 2.46 19.80 4.15
CA PHE A 59 3.43 20.14 5.19
C PHE A 59 4.85 19.65 4.86
N GLU A 60 5.84 20.35 5.41
CA GLU A 60 7.26 19.97 5.36
C GLU A 60 7.75 19.62 6.76
N VAL A 61 8.72 18.71 6.85
CA VAL A 61 9.32 18.29 8.12
C VAL A 61 10.82 18.58 8.06
N GLY A 62 11.33 19.22 9.11
CA GLY A 62 12.76 19.47 9.31
C GLY A 62 13.18 19.23 10.77
N PRO A 63 14.50 19.19 11.05
CA PRO A 63 15.58 19.40 10.09
C PRO A 63 15.82 18.20 9.16
N THR A 64 16.26 18.48 7.93
CA THR A 64 16.66 17.48 6.93
C THR A 64 18.17 17.53 6.68
N LYS A 65 18.74 16.44 6.20
CA LYS A 65 20.15 16.34 5.77
C LYS A 65 20.27 15.87 4.33
N HIS A 66 21.35 16.26 3.67
CA HIS A 66 21.67 15.75 2.34
C HIS A 66 22.03 14.26 2.42
N ILE A 67 21.66 13.47 1.41
CA ILE A 67 21.99 12.04 1.37
C ILE A 67 23.49 11.74 1.47
N ASP A 68 24.33 12.65 0.99
CA ASP A 68 25.80 12.53 1.02
C ASP A 68 26.39 12.72 2.43
N ASP A 69 25.64 13.37 3.32
CA ASP A 69 26.03 13.54 4.73
C ASP A 69 25.63 12.33 5.59
N LEU A 70 24.87 11.37 5.03
CA LEU A 70 24.41 10.20 5.77
C LEU A 70 25.57 9.20 5.98
N ASN A 71 25.94 9.01 7.24
CA ASN A 71 26.92 7.98 7.61
C ASN A 71 26.26 6.61 7.77
N PHE A 72 26.54 5.70 6.83
CA PHE A 72 26.08 4.31 6.85
C PHE A 72 26.69 3.45 7.97
N ASN A 73 27.85 3.82 8.53
CA ASN A 73 28.48 3.04 9.58
C ASN A 73 27.62 3.07 10.86
N GLY A 74 27.16 1.91 11.30
CA GLY A 74 26.24 1.76 12.43
C GLY A 74 24.82 2.25 12.15
N LEU A 75 24.44 2.46 10.88
CA LEU A 75 23.06 2.70 10.49
C LEU A 75 22.33 1.36 10.39
N GLU A 76 21.30 1.16 11.20
CA GLU A 76 20.52 -0.07 11.23
C GLU A 76 19.69 -0.21 9.95
N ALA A 77 18.99 0.87 9.58
CA ALA A 77 18.16 0.85 8.39
C ALA A 77 17.96 2.22 7.74
N LEU A 78 17.70 2.17 6.43
CA LEU A 78 17.23 3.27 5.61
C LEU A 78 15.79 2.98 5.15
N ILE A 79 14.86 3.85 5.51
CA ILE A 79 13.43 3.72 5.21
C ILE A 79 13.03 4.77 4.18
N VAL A 80 12.55 4.33 3.02
CA VAL A 80 12.02 5.21 1.97
C VAL A 80 10.57 5.57 2.26
N CYS A 81 10.31 6.84 2.50
CA CYS A 81 8.98 7.38 2.73
C CYS A 81 8.35 7.77 1.39
N GLY A 82 7.47 6.91 0.86
CA GLY A 82 6.70 7.20 -0.34
C GLY A 82 5.33 7.81 -0.05
N GLY A 83 4.59 8.15 -1.10
CA GLY A 83 3.23 8.67 -1.03
C GLY A 83 2.57 8.74 -2.40
N THR A 84 2.07 9.90 -2.81
CA THR A 84 1.41 10.03 -4.12
C THR A 84 2.41 10.33 -5.23
N TYR A 85 2.11 9.89 -6.46
CA TYR A 85 2.94 10.12 -7.65
C TYR A 85 4.38 9.59 -7.55
N VAL A 86 4.54 8.47 -6.84
CA VAL A 86 5.84 7.92 -6.51
C VAL A 86 6.64 7.48 -7.75
N ASP A 87 5.93 7.04 -8.80
CA ASP A 87 6.45 6.66 -10.12
C ASP A 87 7.21 7.80 -10.83
N ARG A 88 6.99 9.04 -10.38
CA ARG A 88 7.55 10.26 -10.98
C ARG A 88 8.47 11.02 -10.03
N ALA A 89 8.61 10.54 -8.80
CA ALA A 89 9.26 11.27 -7.72
C ALA A 89 10.72 10.83 -7.48
N TYR A 90 11.32 10.12 -8.43
CA TYR A 90 12.71 9.67 -8.34
C TYR A 90 13.45 9.74 -9.68
N ASP A 91 14.76 9.70 -9.60
CA ASP A 91 15.68 9.68 -10.74
C ASP A 91 16.72 8.55 -10.57
N LYS A 92 17.64 8.44 -11.54
CA LYS A 92 18.72 7.46 -11.51
C LYS A 92 19.64 7.64 -10.29
N HIS A 93 19.80 8.87 -9.81
CA HIS A 93 20.64 9.18 -8.66
C HIS A 93 20.04 8.60 -7.37
N THR A 94 18.73 8.77 -7.19
CA THR A 94 17.94 8.20 -6.09
C THR A 94 18.10 6.68 -6.05
N LEU A 95 17.91 5.99 -7.18
CA LEU A 95 18.04 4.53 -7.24
C LEU A 95 19.48 4.07 -6.94
N SER A 96 20.48 4.80 -7.44
CA SER A 96 21.89 4.51 -7.16
C SER A 96 22.23 4.64 -5.67
N PHE A 97 21.71 5.67 -5.00
CA PHE A 97 21.88 5.87 -3.57
C PHE A 97 21.29 4.71 -2.75
N LEU A 98 20.08 4.25 -3.09
CA LEU A 98 19.45 3.11 -2.42
C LEU A 98 20.28 1.82 -2.56
N ARG A 99 20.81 1.56 -3.76
CA ARG A 99 21.70 0.42 -4.01
C ARG A 99 23.02 0.54 -3.23
N LYS A 100 23.56 1.76 -3.11
CA LYS A 100 24.77 2.04 -2.31
C LYS A 100 24.53 1.72 -0.83
N ALA A 101 23.41 2.14 -0.26
CA ALA A 101 23.03 1.83 1.12
C ALA A 101 22.89 0.32 1.34
N ALA A 102 22.20 -0.39 0.45
CA ALA A 102 22.04 -1.84 0.53
C ALA A 102 23.40 -2.58 0.44
N SER A 103 24.29 -2.12 -0.45
CA SER A 103 25.64 -2.68 -0.61
C SER A 103 26.50 -2.48 0.64
N ALA A 104 26.27 -1.39 1.38
CA ALA A 104 26.88 -1.12 2.67
C ALA A 104 26.26 -1.93 3.84
N LYS A 105 25.40 -2.92 3.54
CA LYS A 105 24.72 -3.80 4.51
C LYS A 105 23.76 -3.09 5.45
N VAL A 106 23.29 -1.89 5.08
CA VAL A 106 22.18 -1.22 5.75
C VAL A 106 20.89 -1.94 5.37
N LYS A 107 20.03 -2.26 6.35
CA LYS A 107 18.71 -2.83 6.04
C LYS A 107 17.87 -1.80 5.30
N ILE A 108 17.10 -2.25 4.31
CA ILE A 108 16.33 -1.34 3.46
C ILE A 108 14.85 -1.55 3.73
N GLY A 109 14.14 -0.47 4.03
CA GLY A 109 12.71 -0.51 4.19
C GLY A 109 11.98 0.61 3.49
N SER A 110 10.66 0.56 3.55
CA SER A 110 9.82 1.60 2.98
C SER A 110 8.47 1.72 3.67
N THR A 111 7.89 2.90 3.63
CA THR A 111 6.49 3.13 4.00
C THR A 111 5.65 3.54 2.81
N CYS A 112 4.37 3.19 2.87
CA CYS A 112 3.39 3.52 1.83
C CYS A 112 3.84 2.98 0.46
N THR A 113 3.86 3.83 -0.56
CA THR A 113 4.31 3.50 -1.91
C THR A 113 5.83 3.52 -2.08
N GLY A 114 6.61 3.75 -1.01
CA GLY A 114 8.08 3.76 -1.09
C GLY A 114 8.68 2.43 -1.53
N SER A 115 7.95 1.32 -1.38
CA SER A 115 8.36 0.00 -1.89
C SER A 115 8.45 -0.03 -3.41
N TYR A 116 7.73 0.85 -4.12
CA TYR A 116 7.88 1.02 -5.56
C TYR A 116 9.30 1.46 -5.94
N LEU A 117 9.91 2.40 -5.20
CA LEU A 117 11.30 2.83 -5.46
C LEU A 117 12.30 1.71 -5.17
N LEU A 118 12.04 0.90 -4.14
CA LEU A 118 12.87 -0.25 -3.84
C LEU A 118 12.80 -1.30 -4.95
N ALA A 119 11.61 -1.53 -5.51
CA ALA A 119 11.40 -2.38 -6.68
C ALA A 119 12.12 -1.83 -7.92
N ALA A 120 11.94 -0.54 -8.23
CA ALA A 120 12.64 0.14 -9.33
C ALA A 120 14.18 0.12 -9.16
N ALA A 121 14.67 0.09 -7.92
CA ALA A 121 16.09 -0.08 -7.61
C ALA A 121 16.59 -1.53 -7.76
N GLY A 122 15.70 -2.52 -7.95
CA GLY A 122 16.01 -3.95 -8.00
C GLY A 122 16.30 -4.55 -6.63
N LEU A 123 15.82 -3.93 -5.56
CA LEU A 123 16.15 -4.31 -4.18
C LEU A 123 15.13 -5.26 -3.54
N LEU A 124 14.06 -5.61 -4.25
CA LEU A 124 12.96 -6.45 -3.76
C LEU A 124 12.79 -7.77 -4.54
N ASP A 125 13.62 -8.03 -5.55
CA ASP A 125 13.55 -9.28 -6.32
C ASP A 125 13.77 -10.49 -5.42
N GLY A 126 12.83 -11.43 -5.41
CA GLY A 126 12.87 -12.61 -4.53
C GLY A 126 12.66 -12.31 -3.04
N TYR A 127 12.19 -11.11 -2.68
CA TYR A 127 11.75 -10.78 -1.32
C TYR A 127 10.23 -10.71 -1.24
N GLN A 128 9.69 -11.09 -0.07
CA GLN A 128 8.33 -10.74 0.27
C GLN A 128 8.22 -9.26 0.60
N CYS A 129 7.31 -8.56 -0.08
CA CYS A 129 7.02 -7.16 0.23
C CYS A 129 5.53 -6.83 0.03
N THR A 130 5.15 -5.64 0.46
CA THR A 130 3.82 -5.08 0.26
C THR A 130 3.92 -3.64 -0.22
N ILE A 131 2.82 -3.14 -0.76
CA ILE A 131 2.59 -1.74 -1.14
C ILE A 131 1.12 -1.43 -0.83
N HIS A 132 0.73 -0.15 -0.84
CA HIS A 132 -0.67 0.23 -0.72
C HIS A 132 -1.55 -0.57 -1.69
N TRP A 133 -2.68 -1.08 -1.21
CA TRP A 133 -3.57 -1.99 -1.96
C TRP A 133 -4.00 -1.43 -3.32
N GLU A 134 -4.11 -0.11 -3.43
CA GLU A 134 -4.37 0.55 -4.70
C GLU A 134 -3.29 0.25 -5.72
N ASN A 135 -2.02 0.30 -5.32
CA ASN A 135 -0.83 0.16 -6.16
C ASN A 135 -0.35 -1.29 -6.34
N LEU A 136 -0.84 -2.22 -5.52
CA LEU A 136 -0.46 -3.65 -5.56
C LEU A 136 -0.57 -4.23 -6.97
N ALA A 137 -1.62 -3.80 -7.62
CA ALA A 137 -2.12 -4.29 -8.87
C ALA A 137 -1.21 -3.84 -10.04
N GLY A 138 -0.74 -2.58 -10.03
CA GLY A 138 0.28 -2.09 -10.98
C GLY A 138 1.68 -2.60 -10.67
N MET A 139 2.05 -2.72 -9.39
CA MET A 139 3.36 -3.20 -8.96
C MET A 139 3.62 -4.65 -9.38
N ARG A 140 2.60 -5.53 -9.33
CA ARG A 140 2.70 -6.92 -9.83
C ARG A 140 2.94 -7.01 -11.33
N GLU A 141 2.35 -6.10 -12.09
CA GLU A 141 2.50 -6.06 -13.55
C GLU A 141 3.92 -5.62 -13.92
N GLU A 142 4.42 -4.57 -13.29
CA GLU A 142 5.71 -3.97 -13.63
C GLU A 142 6.91 -4.75 -13.09
N PHE A 143 6.74 -5.44 -11.94
CA PHE A 143 7.83 -6.14 -11.25
C PHE A 143 7.45 -7.61 -10.94
N PRO A 144 7.41 -8.50 -11.96
CA PRO A 144 6.92 -9.87 -11.80
C PRO A 144 7.80 -10.77 -10.92
N ASN A 145 9.05 -10.39 -10.66
CA ASN A 145 10.00 -11.16 -9.83
C ASN A 145 9.83 -10.91 -8.32
N ILE A 146 8.91 -10.01 -7.94
CA ILE A 146 8.68 -9.63 -6.54
C ILE A 146 7.53 -10.44 -5.96
N LEU A 147 7.73 -10.96 -4.73
CA LEU A 147 6.71 -11.72 -4.02
C LEU A 147 5.74 -10.76 -3.29
N MET A 148 4.74 -10.26 -4.01
CA MET A 148 3.79 -9.25 -3.51
C MET A 148 2.70 -9.84 -2.59
N SER A 149 2.69 -9.38 -1.34
CA SER A 149 1.66 -9.68 -0.33
C SER A 149 0.59 -8.60 -0.25
N SER A 150 -0.64 -8.98 0.13
CA SER A 150 -1.76 -8.08 0.45
C SER A 150 -1.87 -7.74 1.94
N ASN A 151 -0.84 -8.07 2.72
CA ASN A 151 -0.80 -7.81 4.16
C ASN A 151 -0.38 -6.36 4.45
N LEU A 152 -0.63 -5.90 5.68
CA LEU A 152 -0.32 -4.53 6.13
C LEU A 152 1.17 -4.20 6.02
N PHE A 153 2.02 -5.17 6.36
CA PHE A 153 3.47 -5.04 6.23
C PHE A 153 4.09 -6.42 5.99
N ALA A 154 5.32 -6.42 5.51
CA ALA A 154 6.14 -7.61 5.31
C ALA A 154 7.56 -7.31 5.80
N VAL A 155 8.12 -8.22 6.59
CA VAL A 155 9.51 -8.21 7.05
C VAL A 155 10.16 -9.50 6.56
N ASP A 156 11.07 -9.39 5.60
CA ASP A 156 11.79 -10.51 5.00
C ASP A 156 13.30 -10.21 5.02
N ARG A 157 14.03 -10.91 5.90
CA ARG A 157 15.49 -10.76 6.11
C ARG A 157 15.89 -9.31 6.38
N ASP A 158 16.53 -8.66 5.41
CA ASP A 158 17.03 -7.28 5.46
C ASP A 158 16.15 -6.30 4.66
N ARG A 159 14.91 -6.71 4.34
CA ARG A 159 13.87 -5.90 3.71
C ARG A 159 12.62 -5.81 4.56
N PHE A 160 12.05 -4.61 4.67
CA PHE A 160 10.78 -4.43 5.36
C PHE A 160 9.93 -3.33 4.73
N THR A 161 8.67 -3.62 4.44
CA THR A 161 7.77 -2.73 3.71
C THR A 161 6.41 -2.69 4.38
N CYS A 162 5.76 -1.53 4.42
CA CYS A 162 4.40 -1.40 4.91
C CYS A 162 3.52 -0.62 3.93
N SER A 163 2.24 -0.94 3.90
CA SER A 163 1.35 -0.54 2.82
C SER A 163 0.83 0.90 2.91
N GLY A 164 0.82 1.52 4.09
CA GLY A 164 0.24 2.85 4.28
C GLY A 164 -0.54 3.01 5.60
N GLY A 165 -0.99 4.24 5.88
CA GLY A 165 -1.67 4.57 7.13
C GLY A 165 -0.88 4.13 8.37
N ASN A 166 -1.58 3.48 9.30
CA ASN A 166 -1.00 3.03 10.57
C ASN A 166 -0.14 1.76 10.47
N SER A 167 -0.03 1.12 9.29
CA SER A 167 0.80 -0.11 9.11
C SER A 167 2.27 0.10 9.44
N SER A 168 2.76 1.34 9.32
CA SER A 168 4.11 1.74 9.68
C SER A 168 4.36 1.66 11.19
N LEU A 169 3.36 2.01 12.02
CA LEU A 169 3.42 1.84 13.47
C LEU A 169 3.45 0.35 13.82
N ASP A 170 2.57 -0.47 13.24
CA ASP A 170 2.56 -1.92 13.51
C ASP A 170 3.90 -2.58 13.13
N MET A 171 4.42 -2.25 11.94
CA MET A 171 5.70 -2.76 11.45
C MET A 171 6.85 -2.38 12.40
N MET A 172 6.92 -1.11 12.82
CA MET A 172 7.95 -0.66 13.74
C MET A 172 7.79 -1.28 15.13
N LEU A 173 6.56 -1.51 15.61
CA LEU A 173 6.32 -2.24 16.87
C LEU A 173 6.81 -3.69 16.80
N GLN A 174 6.61 -4.38 15.67
CA GLN A 174 7.18 -5.71 15.47
C GLN A 174 8.73 -5.67 15.48
N ILE A 175 9.34 -4.68 14.83
CA ILE A 175 10.79 -4.49 14.84
C ILE A 175 11.30 -4.20 16.26
N ILE A 176 10.62 -3.33 17.01
CA ILE A 176 10.95 -3.02 18.41
C ILE A 176 10.83 -4.27 19.27
N ALA A 177 9.80 -5.10 19.07
CA ALA A 177 9.64 -6.37 19.78
C ALA A 177 10.82 -7.31 19.54
N GLN A 178 11.31 -7.39 18.29
CA GLN A 178 12.47 -8.20 17.93
C GLN A 178 13.78 -7.64 18.51
N GLN A 179 13.92 -6.32 18.60
CA GLN A 179 15.16 -5.66 19.03
C GLN A 179 15.27 -5.48 20.56
N GLN A 180 14.15 -5.25 21.25
CA GLN A 180 14.10 -4.85 22.66
C GLN A 180 13.19 -5.73 23.53
N GLY A 181 12.49 -6.68 22.93
CA GLY A 181 11.56 -7.56 23.61
C GLY A 181 10.09 -7.14 23.44
N PRO A 182 9.15 -8.09 23.47
CA PRO A 182 7.73 -7.84 23.25
C PRO A 182 7.09 -6.94 24.32
N GLU A 183 7.64 -6.90 25.53
CA GLU A 183 7.12 -6.08 26.64
C GLU A 183 7.23 -4.59 26.33
N LEU A 184 8.36 -4.15 25.74
CA LEU A 184 8.51 -2.75 25.36
C LEU A 184 7.57 -2.39 24.21
N ALA A 185 7.43 -3.26 23.21
CA ALA A 185 6.50 -3.03 22.11
C ALA A 185 5.05 -2.93 22.61
N ALA A 186 4.63 -3.79 23.54
CA ALA A 186 3.33 -3.72 24.18
C ALA A 186 3.11 -2.37 24.90
N ALA A 187 4.07 -1.94 25.73
CA ALA A 187 3.96 -0.68 26.45
C ALA A 187 3.96 0.56 25.52
N VAL A 188 4.66 0.50 24.39
CA VAL A 188 4.57 1.54 23.34
C VAL A 188 3.18 1.51 22.69
N SER A 189 2.62 0.34 22.38
CA SER A 189 1.28 0.25 21.79
C SER A 189 0.17 0.81 22.70
N GLU A 190 0.29 0.61 24.02
CA GLU A 190 -0.61 1.19 25.02
C GLU A 190 -0.53 2.73 25.03
N MET A 191 0.67 3.29 24.91
CA MET A 191 0.87 4.75 24.80
C MET A 191 0.15 5.35 23.57
N PHE A 192 0.04 4.58 22.49
CA PHE A 192 -0.67 4.96 21.27
C PHE A 192 -2.16 4.57 21.27
N ILE A 193 -2.69 4.08 22.39
CA ILE A 193 -4.11 3.70 22.57
C ILE A 193 -4.54 2.68 21.50
N MET A 194 -3.65 1.73 21.20
CA MET A 194 -3.95 0.68 20.25
C MET A 194 -4.77 -0.43 20.93
N GLU A 195 -5.88 -0.83 20.31
CA GLU A 195 -6.69 -1.97 20.79
C GLU A 195 -5.89 -3.28 20.77
N ARG A 196 -5.05 -3.46 19.74
CA ARG A 196 -4.08 -4.55 19.62
C ARG A 196 -2.94 -4.18 18.68
N ILE A 197 -1.80 -4.87 18.81
CA ILE A 197 -0.73 -4.85 17.81
C ILE A 197 -1.16 -5.77 16.65
N ARG A 198 -1.19 -5.23 15.43
CA ARG A 198 -1.45 -6.01 14.22
C ARG A 198 -0.17 -6.67 13.76
N ASP A 199 -0.25 -7.89 13.24
CA ASP A 199 0.90 -8.65 12.79
C ASP A 199 0.98 -8.72 11.26
N HIS A 200 2.06 -9.34 10.75
CA HIS A 200 2.29 -9.50 9.32
C HIS A 200 1.27 -10.38 8.58
N HIS A 201 0.30 -11.02 9.24
CA HIS A 201 -0.82 -11.73 8.63
C HIS A 201 -2.09 -10.87 8.49
N ASP A 202 -2.15 -9.71 9.16
CA ASP A 202 -3.27 -8.78 9.02
C ASP A 202 -3.33 -8.19 7.61
N THR A 203 -4.50 -8.25 6.98
CA THR A 203 -4.73 -7.79 5.61
C THR A 203 -5.04 -6.30 5.55
N GLN A 204 -4.67 -5.65 4.43
CA GLN A 204 -4.90 -4.20 4.27
C GLN A 204 -6.39 -3.82 4.20
N ARG A 205 -7.13 -4.56 3.38
CA ARG A 205 -8.57 -4.38 3.25
C ARG A 205 -9.29 -5.27 4.24
N ILE A 206 -10.35 -4.71 4.84
CA ILE A 206 -11.27 -5.44 5.69
C ILE A 206 -11.89 -6.57 4.86
N PRO A 207 -11.64 -7.84 5.20
CA PRO A 207 -12.22 -8.95 4.46
C PRO A 207 -13.75 -8.88 4.50
N LEU A 208 -14.41 -9.33 3.43
CA LEU A 208 -15.88 -9.34 3.38
C LEU A 208 -16.49 -10.11 4.56
N ARG A 209 -15.77 -11.09 5.14
CA ARG A 209 -16.17 -11.81 6.35
C ARG A 209 -16.46 -10.90 7.54
N LEU A 210 -15.74 -9.79 7.70
CA LEU A 210 -15.95 -8.90 8.84
C LEU A 210 -17.20 -8.03 8.66
N HIS A 211 -17.61 -7.76 7.41
CA HIS A 211 -18.86 -7.06 7.11
C HIS A 211 -20.09 -7.96 7.23
N LEU A 212 -19.95 -9.25 6.87
CA LEU A 212 -21.07 -10.21 6.84
C LEU A 212 -21.11 -11.14 8.06
N GLY A 213 -20.08 -11.10 8.90
CA GLY A 213 -19.81 -12.11 9.92
C GLY A 213 -19.49 -13.50 9.32
N ASN A 214 -19.39 -14.51 10.18
CA ASN A 214 -19.21 -15.91 9.77
C ASN A 214 -20.50 -16.55 9.21
N SER A 215 -21.58 -15.78 9.07
CA SER A 215 -22.91 -16.27 8.73
C SER A 215 -23.06 -16.66 7.25
N GLN A 216 -22.15 -16.25 6.38
CA GLN A 216 -22.25 -16.47 4.92
C GLN A 216 -20.93 -16.95 4.28
N PRO A 217 -20.38 -18.10 4.71
CA PRO A 217 -19.09 -18.60 4.21
C PRO A 217 -19.08 -18.78 2.69
N LYS A 218 -20.20 -19.20 2.09
CA LYS A 218 -20.31 -19.43 0.64
C LYS A 218 -20.29 -18.16 -0.20
N LEU A 219 -20.84 -17.06 0.32
CA LEU A 219 -20.75 -15.76 -0.34
C LEU A 219 -19.33 -15.20 -0.27
N ILE A 220 -18.68 -15.34 0.89
CA ILE A 220 -17.28 -14.91 1.08
C ILE A 220 -16.35 -15.69 0.16
N GLU A 221 -16.52 -17.02 0.08
CA GLU A 221 -15.78 -17.89 -0.82
C GLU A 221 -16.00 -17.50 -2.30
N ALA A 222 -17.25 -17.22 -2.70
CA ALA A 222 -17.56 -16.81 -4.07
C ALA A 222 -16.90 -15.47 -4.44
N VAL A 223 -16.95 -14.48 -3.54
CA VAL A 223 -16.31 -13.17 -3.76
C VAL A 223 -14.79 -13.31 -3.83
N ALA A 224 -14.18 -14.12 -2.95
CA ALA A 224 -12.74 -14.37 -2.99
C ALA A 224 -12.31 -15.02 -4.32
N LEU A 225 -13.08 -15.98 -4.83
CA LEU A 225 -12.85 -16.59 -6.14
C LEU A 225 -12.99 -15.55 -7.28
N MET A 226 -13.99 -14.66 -7.22
CA MET A 226 -14.12 -13.57 -8.19
C MET A 226 -12.93 -12.61 -8.15
N GLU A 227 -12.51 -12.15 -6.97
CA GLU A 227 -11.37 -11.23 -6.79
C GLU A 227 -10.04 -11.84 -7.27
N ALA A 228 -9.88 -13.16 -7.14
CA ALA A 228 -8.70 -13.89 -7.63
C ALA A 228 -8.70 -14.12 -9.15
N ASN A 229 -9.85 -14.00 -9.84
CA ASN A 229 -10.02 -14.38 -11.24
C ASN A 229 -10.65 -13.23 -12.05
N LEU A 230 -9.93 -12.10 -12.20
CA LEU A 230 -10.46 -10.92 -12.90
C LEU A 230 -10.18 -10.91 -14.40
N GLU A 231 -9.07 -11.52 -14.83
CA GLU A 231 -8.67 -11.65 -16.23
C GLU A 231 -9.41 -12.83 -16.89
N GLU A 232 -9.24 -14.03 -16.34
CA GLU A 232 -9.97 -15.23 -16.74
C GLU A 232 -11.17 -15.44 -15.82
N THR A 233 -12.32 -14.87 -16.18
CA THR A 233 -13.50 -14.90 -15.31
C THR A 233 -14.11 -16.29 -15.17
N ILE A 234 -14.45 -16.68 -13.95
CA ILE A 234 -15.21 -17.90 -13.67
C ILE A 234 -16.68 -17.66 -14.04
N SER A 235 -17.30 -18.62 -14.75
CA SER A 235 -18.73 -18.52 -15.06
C SER A 235 -19.58 -18.56 -13.78
N LEU A 236 -20.78 -17.97 -13.79
CA LEU A 236 -21.64 -17.99 -12.59
C LEU A 236 -22.11 -19.40 -12.23
N ASP A 237 -22.23 -20.29 -13.20
CA ASP A 237 -22.60 -21.70 -12.99
C ASP A 237 -21.43 -22.45 -12.32
N ASP A 238 -20.20 -22.27 -12.82
CA ASP A 238 -19.00 -22.87 -12.21
C ASP A 238 -18.74 -22.30 -10.82
N LEU A 239 -18.91 -20.99 -10.64
CA LEU A 239 -18.74 -20.34 -9.34
C LEU A 239 -19.72 -20.90 -8.31
N ALA A 240 -20.98 -21.11 -8.71
CA ALA A 240 -21.99 -21.74 -7.86
C ALA A 240 -21.58 -23.18 -7.50
N GLN A 241 -21.04 -23.94 -8.47
CA GLN A 241 -20.53 -25.29 -8.24
C GLN A 241 -19.34 -25.31 -7.29
N TYR A 242 -18.33 -24.44 -7.47
CA TYR A 242 -17.15 -24.36 -6.62
C TYR A 242 -17.51 -24.09 -5.16
N VAL A 243 -18.46 -23.18 -4.92
CA VAL A 243 -18.91 -22.88 -3.55
C VAL A 243 -20.02 -23.81 -3.07
N GLY A 244 -20.47 -24.79 -3.86
CA GLY A 244 -21.43 -25.81 -3.45
C GLY A 244 -22.86 -25.29 -3.24
N VAL A 245 -23.32 -24.36 -4.07
CA VAL A 245 -24.70 -23.83 -4.05
C VAL A 245 -25.31 -23.84 -5.45
N SER A 246 -26.63 -23.71 -5.56
CA SER A 246 -27.27 -23.46 -6.86
C SER A 246 -27.06 -22.01 -7.31
N ARG A 247 -27.08 -21.76 -8.63
CA ARG A 247 -27.02 -20.40 -9.19
C ARG A 247 -28.07 -19.45 -8.62
N ARG A 248 -29.31 -19.93 -8.46
CA ARG A 248 -30.40 -19.16 -7.83
C ARG A 248 -30.08 -18.80 -6.37
N GLN A 249 -29.47 -19.72 -5.63
CA GLN A 249 -29.06 -19.44 -4.25
C GLN A 249 -27.91 -18.42 -4.21
N LEU A 250 -26.94 -18.52 -5.13
CA LEU A 250 -25.86 -17.55 -5.27
C LEU A 250 -26.43 -16.14 -5.54
N GLU A 251 -27.31 -16.00 -6.53
CA GLU A 251 -27.98 -14.73 -6.84
C GLU A 251 -28.74 -14.16 -5.63
N ARG A 252 -29.46 -15.01 -4.88
CA ARG A 252 -30.16 -14.61 -3.67
C ARG A 252 -29.20 -14.10 -2.59
N LEU A 253 -28.04 -14.74 -2.42
CA LEU A 253 -27.02 -14.31 -1.46
C LEU A 253 -26.47 -12.93 -1.81
N PHE A 254 -26.08 -12.72 -3.07
CA PHE A 254 -25.63 -11.43 -3.56
C PHE A 254 -26.70 -10.35 -3.39
N GLN A 255 -27.96 -10.61 -3.78
CA GLN A 255 -29.03 -9.62 -3.66
C GLN A 255 -29.31 -9.27 -2.19
N LYS A 256 -29.32 -10.27 -1.29
CA LYS A 256 -29.63 -10.06 0.12
C LYS A 256 -28.54 -9.24 0.82
N HIS A 257 -27.28 -9.59 0.58
CA HIS A 257 -26.14 -9.11 1.38
C HIS A 257 -25.32 -8.01 0.70
N LEU A 258 -25.26 -7.99 -0.63
CA LEU A 258 -24.48 -7.03 -1.43
C LEU A 258 -25.35 -6.13 -2.31
N LYS A 259 -26.69 -6.29 -2.25
CA LYS A 259 -27.69 -5.47 -2.95
C LYS A 259 -27.51 -5.38 -4.47
N CYS A 260 -26.85 -6.36 -5.07
CA CYS A 260 -26.62 -6.44 -6.50
C CYS A 260 -26.68 -7.89 -6.99
N VAL A 261 -26.69 -8.07 -8.30
CA VAL A 261 -26.57 -9.40 -8.93
C VAL A 261 -25.10 -9.80 -9.09
N PRO A 262 -24.75 -11.11 -9.04
CA PRO A 262 -23.37 -11.57 -9.11
C PRO A 262 -22.59 -11.07 -10.33
N SER A 263 -23.23 -11.03 -11.51
CA SER A 263 -22.61 -10.55 -12.75
C SER A 263 -22.22 -9.08 -12.68
N ARG A 264 -23.09 -8.24 -12.08
CA ARG A 264 -22.82 -6.83 -11.88
C ARG A 264 -21.66 -6.64 -10.91
N TYR A 265 -21.68 -7.34 -9.78
CA TYR A 265 -20.58 -7.27 -8.81
C TYR A 265 -19.23 -7.63 -9.43
N TYR A 266 -19.19 -8.71 -10.22
CA TYR A 266 -17.97 -9.14 -10.90
C TYR A 266 -17.47 -8.11 -11.92
N LEU A 267 -18.40 -7.47 -12.66
CA LEU A 267 -18.06 -6.36 -13.56
C LEU A 267 -17.46 -5.18 -12.78
N GLU A 268 -18.04 -4.81 -11.63
CA GLU A 268 -17.54 -3.72 -10.79
C GLU A 268 -16.11 -4.01 -10.29
N LEU A 269 -15.81 -5.24 -9.86
CA LEU A 269 -14.44 -5.63 -9.48
C LEU A 269 -13.45 -5.42 -10.63
N ARG A 270 -13.82 -5.85 -11.84
CA ARG A 270 -12.98 -5.73 -13.04
C ARG A 270 -12.78 -4.28 -13.48
N LEU A 271 -13.82 -3.45 -13.38
CA LEU A 271 -13.72 -2.01 -13.69
C LEU A 271 -12.82 -1.27 -12.68
N ASN A 272 -12.91 -1.61 -11.40
CA ASN A 272 -12.01 -1.06 -10.39
C ASN A 272 -10.55 -1.46 -10.62
N ARG A 273 -10.30 -2.73 -10.96
CA ARG A 273 -8.95 -3.19 -11.37
C ARG A 273 -8.44 -2.45 -12.60
N ALA A 274 -9.30 -2.21 -13.58
CA ALA A 274 -8.94 -1.45 -14.78
C ALA A 274 -8.56 0.00 -14.45
N ARG A 275 -9.31 0.66 -13.57
CA ARG A 275 -8.99 2.02 -13.10
C ARG A 275 -7.63 2.07 -12.41
N GLN A 276 -7.31 1.09 -11.56
CA GLN A 276 -5.98 0.98 -10.95
C GLN A 276 -4.87 0.88 -12.01
N LEU A 277 -5.00 -0.03 -12.98
CA LEU A 277 -4.03 -0.17 -14.07
C LEU A 277 -3.89 1.09 -14.92
N LEU A 278 -5.01 1.77 -15.22
CA LEU A 278 -5.02 3.00 -16.02
C LEU A 278 -4.21 4.13 -15.37
N LEU A 279 -4.26 4.22 -14.04
CA LEU A 279 -3.65 5.28 -13.26
C LEU A 279 -2.19 4.98 -12.88
N GLN A 280 -1.80 3.71 -12.86
CA GLN A 280 -0.53 3.27 -12.27
C GLN A 280 0.44 2.64 -13.26
N THR A 281 0.00 2.35 -14.48
CA THR A 281 0.83 1.70 -15.50
C THR A 281 0.76 2.45 -16.83
N ASN A 282 1.72 2.18 -17.70
CA ASN A 282 1.75 2.72 -19.07
C ASN A 282 1.06 1.80 -20.09
N LEU A 283 0.35 0.76 -19.66
CA LEU A 283 -0.38 -0.17 -20.53
C LEU A 283 -1.32 0.57 -21.48
N SER A 284 -1.51 0.11 -22.71
CA SER A 284 -2.50 0.72 -23.59
C SER A 284 -3.92 0.48 -23.05
N ILE A 285 -4.92 1.27 -23.47
CA ILE A 285 -6.33 1.04 -23.07
C ILE A 285 -6.78 -0.37 -23.51
N ILE A 286 -6.21 -0.88 -24.61
CA ILE A 286 -6.48 -2.23 -25.11
C ILE A 286 -5.89 -3.27 -24.15
N ASP A 287 -4.63 -3.10 -23.73
CA ASP A 287 -3.99 -4.04 -22.80
C ASP A 287 -4.67 -4.04 -21.43
N VAL A 288 -5.07 -2.87 -20.91
CA VAL A 288 -5.86 -2.78 -19.68
C VAL A 288 -7.19 -3.51 -19.81
N SER A 289 -7.88 -3.36 -20.95
CA SER A 289 -9.12 -4.06 -21.25
C SER A 289 -8.89 -5.58 -21.19
N LEU A 290 -7.84 -6.08 -21.83
CA LEU A 290 -7.50 -7.50 -21.86
C LEU A 290 -7.13 -8.04 -20.47
N ALA A 291 -6.26 -7.36 -19.73
CA ALA A 291 -5.85 -7.72 -18.37
C ALA A 291 -7.01 -7.72 -17.35
N CYS A 292 -8.13 -7.07 -17.69
CA CYS A 292 -9.36 -7.09 -16.91
C CYS A 292 -10.44 -8.00 -17.54
N GLY A 293 -10.06 -8.92 -18.42
CA GLY A 293 -10.92 -9.96 -19.00
C GLY A 293 -11.95 -9.48 -20.02
N PHE A 294 -11.82 -8.25 -20.55
CA PHE A 294 -12.78 -7.71 -21.52
C PHE A 294 -12.41 -8.16 -22.94
N VAL A 295 -13.37 -8.80 -23.61
CA VAL A 295 -13.21 -9.30 -24.98
C VAL A 295 -13.03 -8.17 -26.01
N SER A 296 -13.56 -6.97 -25.74
CA SER A 296 -13.39 -5.83 -26.65
C SER A 296 -13.21 -4.49 -25.91
N ALA A 297 -12.23 -3.71 -26.38
CA ALA A 297 -11.94 -2.37 -25.86
C ALA A 297 -13.12 -1.37 -25.99
N PRO A 298 -13.97 -1.42 -27.05
CA PRO A 298 -15.17 -0.59 -27.12
C PRO A 298 -16.19 -0.94 -26.03
N HIS A 299 -16.42 -2.23 -25.76
CA HIS A 299 -17.31 -2.66 -24.69
C HIS A 299 -16.75 -2.24 -23.33
N PHE A 300 -15.46 -2.46 -23.08
CA PHE A 300 -14.77 -1.98 -21.89
C PHE A 300 -14.97 -0.47 -21.68
N SER A 301 -14.70 0.35 -22.70
CA SER A 301 -14.80 1.81 -22.60
C SER A 301 -16.21 2.29 -22.33
N LYS A 302 -17.23 1.58 -22.86
CA LYS A 302 -18.64 1.85 -22.55
C LYS A 302 -18.94 1.52 -21.10
N CYS A 303 -18.67 0.29 -20.65
CA CYS A 303 -18.91 -0.12 -19.25
C CYS A 303 -18.18 0.77 -18.25
N TYR A 304 -16.93 1.15 -18.56
CA TYR A 304 -16.14 2.04 -17.71
C TYR A 304 -16.79 3.42 -17.58
N ARG A 305 -17.22 4.04 -18.69
CA ARG A 305 -17.90 5.33 -18.67
C ARG A 305 -19.25 5.25 -17.96
N ASP A 306 -20.01 4.19 -18.20
CA ASP A 306 -21.32 3.98 -17.58
C ASP A 306 -21.17 3.83 -16.04
N PHE A 307 -20.03 3.31 -15.55
CA PHE A 307 -19.76 3.12 -14.13
C PHE A 307 -19.08 4.32 -13.45
N PHE A 308 -18.04 4.89 -14.04
CA PHE A 308 -17.24 6.00 -13.46
C PHE A 308 -17.64 7.40 -13.95
N GLY A 309 -18.57 7.49 -14.90
CA GLY A 309 -19.03 8.75 -15.50
C GLY A 309 -18.08 9.34 -16.55
N ILE A 310 -16.83 8.90 -16.63
CA ILE A 310 -15.83 9.39 -17.60
C ILE A 310 -15.18 8.26 -18.40
N PRO A 311 -14.76 8.47 -19.66
CA PRO A 311 -14.05 7.47 -20.44
C PRO A 311 -12.64 7.14 -19.89
N PRO A 312 -12.13 5.90 -20.10
CA PRO A 312 -10.78 5.49 -19.65
C PRO A 312 -9.65 6.44 -20.09
N ARG A 313 -9.72 6.93 -21.34
CA ARG A 313 -8.73 7.85 -21.90
C ARG A 313 -8.71 9.20 -21.18
N GLU A 314 -9.90 9.67 -20.79
CA GLU A 314 -10.03 10.94 -20.09
C GLU A 314 -9.52 10.82 -18.65
N GLU A 315 -9.86 9.73 -17.95
CA GLU A 315 -9.32 9.42 -16.63
C GLU A 315 -7.79 9.48 -16.65
N ARG A 316 -7.14 8.73 -17.56
CA ARG A 316 -5.69 8.75 -17.69
C ARG A 316 -5.14 10.16 -17.94
N ARG A 317 -5.82 10.97 -18.76
CA ARG A 317 -5.39 12.34 -19.07
C ARG A 317 -5.48 13.27 -17.86
N ARG A 318 -6.49 13.12 -17.00
CA ARG A 318 -6.65 13.92 -15.78
C ARG A 318 -5.49 13.69 -14.79
N PHE A 319 -4.94 12.48 -14.77
CA PHE A 319 -3.83 12.09 -13.91
C PHE A 319 -2.47 11.96 -14.65
N ALA A 320 -2.42 12.39 -15.91
CA ALA A 320 -1.19 12.47 -16.71
C ALA A 320 -0.35 13.70 -16.31
N PRO A 321 0.99 13.60 -16.34
CA PRO A 321 1.86 14.70 -15.91
C PRO A 321 1.70 15.92 -16.83
N GLY A 322 1.47 17.10 -16.24
CA GLY A 322 1.39 18.39 -16.93
C GLY A 322 0.07 19.15 -16.79
N ASN A 323 -1.02 18.46 -16.40
CA ASN A 323 -2.24 19.12 -15.97
C ASN A 323 -2.23 19.17 -14.44
N GLY A 324 -1.80 20.30 -13.88
CA GLY A 324 -2.01 20.55 -12.45
C GLY A 324 -3.47 20.25 -12.12
N ILE A 325 -3.69 19.45 -11.09
CA ILE A 325 -5.02 19.26 -10.52
C ILE A 325 -5.49 20.66 -10.13
N LYS A 326 -6.38 21.26 -10.94
CA LYS A 326 -7.24 22.30 -10.42
C LYS A 326 -7.96 21.62 -9.28
N GLN A 327 -7.71 22.06 -8.06
CA GLN A 327 -8.50 21.66 -6.90
C GLN A 327 -9.96 21.94 -7.26
N GLU A 328 -10.69 20.91 -7.68
CA GLU A 328 -12.13 20.97 -7.72
C GLU A 328 -12.60 20.99 -6.26
N SER A 329 -13.56 21.86 -5.99
CA SER A 329 -14.12 22.17 -4.68
C SER A 329 -14.46 20.89 -3.89
N PRO A 330 -14.44 20.90 -2.54
CA PRO A 330 -14.64 19.71 -1.70
C PRO A 330 -16.02 19.02 -1.83
N GLU A 331 -16.90 19.50 -2.71
CA GLU A 331 -18.24 18.94 -2.94
C GLU A 331 -18.28 17.79 -3.94
N GLN A 332 -17.14 17.38 -4.52
CA GLN A 332 -17.04 16.26 -5.47
C GLN A 332 -15.94 15.27 -5.12
N ASP A 333 -15.83 14.88 -3.85
CA ASP A 333 -15.06 13.70 -3.47
C ASP A 333 -15.82 12.42 -3.87
N PRO A 334 -15.37 11.63 -4.86
CA PRO A 334 -16.04 10.39 -5.25
C PRO A 334 -15.77 9.24 -4.27
N PHE A 335 -14.96 9.45 -3.23
CA PHE A 335 -14.70 8.48 -2.14
C PHE A 335 -15.55 8.71 -0.90
N ALA A 336 -16.41 9.73 -0.90
CA ALA A 336 -17.51 9.84 0.06
C ALA A 336 -18.60 8.80 -0.28
N THR A 337 -18.33 7.52 -0.03
CA THR A 337 -19.45 6.61 0.25
C THR A 337 -20.05 7.08 1.56
N GLU A 338 -21.24 7.68 1.51
CA GLU A 338 -22.03 7.93 2.70
C GLU A 338 -22.05 6.64 3.55
N PRO A 339 -21.76 6.71 4.86
CA PRO A 339 -22.10 5.59 5.71
C PRO A 339 -23.61 5.41 5.57
N ASN A 340 -24.04 4.21 5.13
CA ASN A 340 -25.43 3.80 5.24
C ASN A 340 -25.78 3.74 6.72
N VAL A 341 -26.17 4.89 7.27
CA VAL A 341 -26.80 5.02 8.57
C VAL A 341 -28.27 4.68 8.37
N ASN A 342 -28.68 3.52 8.85
CA ASN A 342 -30.04 3.37 9.39
C ASN A 342 -30.02 3.81 10.85
#